data_AF-A0A1H6R8X1-F1
#
_entry.id   AF-A0A1H6R8X1-F1
#
_cell.length_a   1.000
_cell.length_b   1.000
_cell.length_c   1.000
_cell.angle_alpha   90.00
_cell.angle_beta   90.00
_cell.angle_gamma   90.00
#
_symmetry.space_group_name_H-M   'P 1'
#
loop_
_entity.id
_entity.type
_entity.pdbx_description
1 polymer ?
#
loop_
_entity_poly.entity_id
_entity_poly.type
_entity_poly.pdbx_seq_one_letter_code
_entity_poly.pdbx_strand_id
1 'polypeptide(L)'
;MMTEPLWTVWWVWGAAALILAILEVLVPGFVFVGFAVGAAAVALFLLNTGLSLGLAPLLLIFAVLSLVTWLILRRYFALPKGQVKRFTDDIND
;
A
#
# COMPACT_ATOMS: atom_id res chain seq x y z
N MET A 1 -8.38 -35.42 3.07
CA MET A 1 -7.38 -34.35 3.08
C MET A 1 -8.11 -33.05 3.33
N MET A 2 -7.82 -32.34 4.42
CA MET A 2 -8.40 -31.02 4.66
C MET A 2 -7.69 -30.06 3.68
N THR A 3 -8.41 -29.52 2.71
CA THR A 3 -7.87 -28.53 1.77
C THR A 3 -7.82 -27.18 2.49
N GLU A 4 -6.62 -26.69 2.76
CA GLU A 4 -6.46 -25.33 3.30
C GLU A 4 -6.93 -24.31 2.27
N PRO A 5 -7.78 -23.34 2.65
CA PRO A 5 -8.23 -22.31 1.72
C PRO A 5 -7.06 -21.41 1.26
N LEU A 6 -6.99 -21.08 -0.03
CA LEU A 6 -5.87 -20.30 -0.59
C LEU A 6 -5.66 -18.94 0.10
N TRP A 7 -6.71 -18.32 0.62
CA TRP A 7 -6.64 -17.02 1.32
C TRP A 7 -6.10 -17.10 2.74
N THR A 8 -6.02 -18.28 3.36
CA THR A 8 -5.37 -18.45 4.67
C THR A 8 -3.88 -18.72 4.54
N VAL A 9 -3.40 -18.94 3.30
CA VAL A 9 -2.02 -19.24 2.99
C VAL A 9 -1.22 -17.95 2.84
N TRP A 10 -0.28 -17.72 3.76
CA TRP A 10 0.50 -16.47 3.83
C TRP A 10 1.30 -16.19 2.55
N TRP A 11 1.85 -17.21 1.88
CA TRP A 11 2.68 -17.01 0.69
C TRP A 11 1.86 -16.55 -0.52
N VAL A 12 0.57 -16.85 -0.57
CA VAL A 12 -0.34 -16.38 -1.63
C VAL A 12 -0.47 -14.85 -1.55
N TRP A 13 -0.62 -14.31 -0.34
CA TRP A 13 -0.61 -12.88 -0.09
C TRP A 13 0.74 -12.24 -0.39
N GLY A 14 1.85 -12.91 -0.05
CA GLY A 14 3.19 -12.46 -0.38
C GLY A 14 3.45 -12.40 -1.90
N ALA A 15 3.01 -13.41 -2.65
CA ALA A 15 3.11 -13.43 -4.11
C ALA A 15 2.25 -12.33 -4.75
N ALA A 16 1.03 -12.12 -4.26
CA ALA A 16 0.18 -11.01 -4.70
C ALA A 16 0.84 -9.65 -4.44
N ALA A 17 1.45 -9.46 -3.26
CA ALA A 17 2.19 -8.25 -2.92
C ALA A 17 3.35 -8.00 -3.90
N LEU A 18 4.10 -9.05 -4.26
CA LEU A 18 5.20 -8.95 -5.22
C LEU A 18 4.70 -8.58 -6.62
N ILE A 19 3.63 -9.22 -7.10
CA ILE A 19 3.03 -8.90 -8.40
C ILE A 19 2.55 -7.44 -8.44
N LEU A 20 1.86 -6.98 -7.40
CA LEU A 20 1.42 -5.59 -7.29
C LEU A 20 2.59 -4.60 -7.29
N ALA A 21 3.69 -4.93 -6.59
CA ALA A 21 4.89 -4.11 -6.60
C ALA A 21 5.56 -4.05 -7.98
N ILE A 22 5.57 -5.16 -8.72
CA ILE A 22 6.09 -5.20 -10.10
C ILE A 22 5.18 -4.38 -11.04
N LEU A 23 3.86 -4.49 -10.90
CA LEU A 23 2.90 -3.72 -11.71
C LEU A 23 3.08 -2.21 -11.53
N GLU A 24 3.41 -1.74 -10.34
CA GLU A 24 3.71 -0.32 -10.10
C GLU A 24 4.89 0.18 -10.94
N VAL A 25 5.93 -0.65 -11.16
CA VAL A 25 7.09 -0.26 -11.97
C VAL A 25 6.69 0.00 -13.43
N LEU A 26 5.67 -0.72 -13.91
CA LEU A 26 5.13 -0.56 -15.27
C LEU A 26 4.17 0.63 -15.38
N VAL A 27 3.38 0.87 -14.33
CA VAL A 27 2.35 1.92 -14.27
C VAL A 27 2.56 2.76 -13.00
N PRO A 28 3.44 3.78 -13.04
CA PRO A 28 3.74 4.59 -11.87
C PRO A 28 2.54 5.49 -11.52
N GLY A 29 1.86 5.18 -10.43
CA GLY A 29 0.65 5.87 -9.96
C GLY A 29 0.48 5.92 -8.44
N PHE A 30 1.39 5.29 -7.68
CA PHE A 30 1.38 5.10 -6.22
C PHE A 30 0.20 4.27 -5.68
N VAL A 31 -0.69 3.79 -6.55
CA VAL A 31 -1.89 3.03 -6.16
C VAL A 31 -1.53 1.58 -5.88
N PHE A 32 -0.72 0.93 -6.73
CA PHE A 32 -0.38 -0.48 -6.55
C PHE A 32 0.57 -0.69 -5.38
N VAL A 33 1.41 0.30 -5.04
CA VAL A 33 2.23 0.26 -3.81
C VAL A 33 1.37 0.13 -2.56
N GLY A 34 0.28 0.91 -2.46
CA GLY A 34 -0.62 0.83 -1.31
C GLY A 34 -1.19 -0.57 -1.13
N PHE A 35 -1.65 -1.19 -2.22
CA PHE A 35 -2.12 -2.56 -2.23
C PHE A 35 -1.02 -3.59 -1.96
N ALA A 36 0.19 -3.40 -2.49
CA ALA A 36 1.32 -4.28 -2.25
C ALA A 36 1.70 -4.32 -0.77
N VAL A 37 1.74 -3.17 -0.11
CA VAL A 37 2.02 -3.07 1.33
C VAL A 37 0.88 -3.70 2.15
N GLY A 38 -0.38 -3.46 1.78
CA GLY A 38 -1.52 -4.11 2.42
C GLY A 38 -1.45 -5.63 2.35
N ALA A 39 -1.12 -6.18 1.17
CA ALA A 39 -0.97 -7.62 0.98
C ALA A 39 0.23 -8.19 1.75
N ALA A 40 1.36 -7.47 1.78
CA ALA A 40 2.54 -7.86 2.55
C ALA A 40 2.25 -7.87 4.06
N ALA A 41 1.50 -6.90 4.57
CA ALA A 41 1.12 -6.85 5.97
C ALA A 41 0.19 -8.00 6.36
N VAL A 42 -0.77 -8.38 5.51
CA VAL A 42 -1.60 -9.57 5.71
C VAL A 42 -0.77 -10.85 5.67
N ALA A 43 0.18 -10.96 4.73
CA ALA A 43 1.10 -12.09 4.68
C ALA A 43 1.91 -12.23 5.98
N LEU A 44 2.46 -11.13 6.49
CA LEU A 44 3.18 -11.10 7.76
C LEU A 44 2.28 -11.44 8.94
N PHE A 45 1.04 -10.94 8.96
CA PHE A 45 0.08 -11.25 10.01
C PHE A 45 -0.22 -12.76 10.08
N LEU A 46 -0.51 -13.38 8.92
CA LEU A 46 -0.74 -14.81 8.83
C LEU A 46 0.50 -15.62 9.22
N LEU A 47 1.68 -15.19 8.77
CA LEU A 47 2.96 -15.84 9.08
C LEU A 47 3.28 -15.83 10.59
N ASN A 48 3.01 -14.73 11.28
CA ASN A 48 3.38 -14.58 12.70
C ASN A 48 2.34 -15.13 13.67
N THR A 49 1.05 -15.08 13.32
CA THR A 49 -0.04 -15.47 14.23
C THR A 49 -0.52 -16.91 14.01
N GLY A 50 -0.39 -17.45 12.79
CA GLY A 50 -1.01 -18.72 12.42
C GLY A 50 -2.54 -18.73 12.53
N LEU A 51 -3.17 -17.56 12.73
CA LEU A 51 -4.60 -17.45 12.99
C LEU A 51 -5.36 -17.46 11.66
N SER A 52 -6.15 -18.50 11.46
CA SER A 52 -7.00 -18.65 10.27
C SER A 52 -8.27 -17.80 10.43
N LEU A 53 -8.22 -16.56 9.94
CA LEU A 53 -9.39 -15.69 9.81
C LEU A 53 -10.20 -16.08 8.57
N GLY A 54 -11.51 -15.78 8.59
CA GLY A 54 -12.34 -15.91 7.41
C GLY A 54 -11.97 -14.90 6.31
N LEU A 55 -12.39 -15.15 5.06
CA LEU A 55 -12.12 -14.28 3.92
C LEU A 55 -12.53 -12.81 4.16
N ALA A 56 -13.72 -12.59 4.73
CA ALA A 56 -14.28 -11.26 4.92
C ALA A 56 -13.42 -10.34 5.83
N PRO A 57 -13.04 -10.75 7.07
CA PRO A 57 -12.15 -9.93 7.90
C PRO A 57 -10.75 -9.76 7.29
N LEU A 58 -10.22 -10.76 6.57
CA LEU A 58 -8.95 -10.64 5.85
C LEU A 58 -8.99 -9.54 4.79
N LEU A 59 -10.05 -9.50 3.97
CA LEU A 59 -10.24 -8.45 2.97
C LEU A 59 -10.44 -7.08 3.59
N LEU A 60 -11.12 -7.01 4.75
CA LEU A 60 -11.29 -5.75 5.47
C LEU A 60 -9.96 -5.20 5.99
N ILE A 61 -9.13 -6.04 6.61
CA ILE A 61 -7.78 -5.67 7.07
C ILE A 61 -6.93 -5.22 5.89
N PHE A 62 -6.91 -6.00 4.81
CA PHE A 62 -6.20 -5.67 3.58
C PHE A 62 -6.63 -4.30 3.01
N ALA A 63 -7.93 -4.05 2.90
CA ALA A 63 -8.47 -2.82 2.33
C ALA A 63 -8.12 -1.61 3.21
N VAL A 64 -8.28 -1.73 4.53
CA VAL A 64 -7.94 -0.66 5.47
C VAL A 64 -6.45 -0.34 5.42
N LEU A 65 -5.58 -1.35 5.49
CA LEU A 65 -4.12 -1.16 5.43
C LEU A 65 -3.70 -0.53 4.10
N SER A 66 -4.27 -1.01 2.99
CA SER A 66 -3.96 -0.47 1.66
C SER A 66 -4.38 1.00 1.53
N LEU A 67 -5.56 1.34 2.03
CA LEU A 67 -6.07 2.72 2.02
C LEU A 67 -5.20 3.64 2.89
N VAL A 68 -4.81 3.18 4.08
CA VAL A 68 -3.93 3.92 4.99
C VAL A 68 -2.56 4.14 4.36
N THR A 69 -1.93 3.11 3.81
CA THR A 69 -0.64 3.24 3.12
C THR A 69 -0.73 4.20 1.95
N TRP A 70 -1.76 4.07 1.11
CA TRP A 70 -1.97 4.98 -0.01
C TRP A 70 -2.16 6.43 0.44
N LEU A 71 -2.92 6.68 1.51
CA LEU A 71 -3.14 8.02 2.05
C LEU A 71 -1.84 8.62 2.60
N ILE A 72 -1.03 7.82 3.31
CA ILE A 72 0.29 8.20 3.81
C ILE A 72 1.20 8.58 2.64
N LEU A 73 1.35 7.72 1.65
CA LEU A 73 2.17 7.98 0.46
C LEU A 73 1.70 9.25 -0.25
N ARG A 74 0.40 9.39 -0.49
CA ARG A 74 -0.17 10.59 -1.11
C ARG A 74 0.10 11.85 -0.30
N ARG A 75 0.14 11.76 1.03
CA ARG A 75 0.39 12.91 1.91
C ARG A 75 1.85 13.34 1.97
N TYR A 76 2.78 12.39 1.89
CA TYR A 76 4.24 12.64 1.90
C TYR A 76 4.80 13.01 0.53
N PHE A 77 4.30 12.39 -0.55
CA PHE A 77 4.74 12.66 -1.93
C PHE A 77 3.96 13.79 -2.62
N ALA A 78 2.91 14.34 -2.01
CA ALA A 78 2.36 15.62 -2.45
C ALA A 78 3.40 16.72 -2.17
N LEU A 79 4.23 17.02 -3.19
CA LEU A 79 5.27 18.06 -3.18
C LEU A 79 4.78 19.33 -2.48
N PRO A 80 5.66 20.08 -1.79
CA PRO A 80 5.34 21.42 -1.32
C PRO A 80 4.80 22.20 -2.51
N LYS A 81 3.54 22.66 -2.43
CA LYS A 81 2.99 23.59 -3.41
C LYS A 81 4.00 24.72 -3.49
N GLY A 82 4.68 24.83 -4.64
CA GLY A 82 5.72 25.82 -4.85
C GLY A 82 5.16 27.17 -4.45
N GLN A 83 5.57 27.63 -3.27
CA GLN A 83 5.39 29.01 -2.88
C GLN A 83 6.38 29.72 -3.79
N VAL A 84 5.90 30.08 -4.98
CA VAL A 84 6.56 31.01 -5.87
C VAL A 84 6.75 32.24 -5.01
N LYS A 85 7.94 32.37 -4.44
CA LYS A 85 8.35 33.57 -3.71
C LYS A 85 8.42 34.63 -4.80
N ARG A 86 7.31 35.34 -5.02
CA ARG A 86 7.34 36.61 -5.76
C ARG A 86 8.20 37.53 -4.91
N PHE A 87 9.47 37.62 -5.27
CA PHE A 87 10.27 38.77 -4.87
C PHE A 87 9.63 39.98 -5.54
N THR A 88 8.86 40.74 -4.76
CA THR A 88 8.48 42.11 -5.09
C THR A 88 9.50 43.02 -4.40
N ASP A 89 10.77 42.87 -4.78
CA ASP A 89 11.78 43.86 -4.42
C ASP A 89 12.06 44.59 -5.73
N ASP A 90 11.47 45.76 -5.87
CA ASP A 90 11.78 46.66 -6.97
C ASP A 90 13.14 47.28 -6.65
N ILE A 91 14.10 47.01 -7.53
CA ILE A 91 15.52 47.33 -7.35
C ILE A 91 15.81 48.82 -7.60
N ASN A 92 14.76 49.66 -7.63
CA ASN A 92 14.79 51.01 -8.16
C ASN A 92 14.20 52.09 -7.24
N ASP A 93 14.02 51.83 -5.94
CA ASP A 93 13.73 52.88 -4.95
C ASP A 93 14.71 52.82 -3.76
#